data_AF-A0A8S1SJU6-F1
#
_entry.id   AF-A0A8S1SJU6-F1
#
_cell.length_a   1.000
_cell.length_b   1.000
_cell.length_c   1.000
_cell.angle_alpha   90.00
_cell.angle_beta   90.00
_cell.angle_gamma   90.00
#
_symmetry.space_group_name_H-M   'P 1'
#
loop_
_entity.id
_entity.type
_entity.pdbx_description
1 polymer ?
#
loop_
_entity_poly.entity_id
_entity_poly.type
_entity_poly.pdbx_seq_one_letter_code
_entity_poly.pdbx_strand_id
1 'polypeptide(L)'
;MVVLFGEIFPSAIMTGKHQLRIASFITPYIQFLISILYLICYPLSLILDKVLGTKCKRYHLEYIRQLMEICKQQDVIKPEELKIIVSVMELRNKYVINYIKPLHNVCYIQQDEPYCKRLIRRLKIKEYSMIPIIENDCVIGLFKSKDLITMDESNYGQLVVELVKVYQPLIISGDTTMLDLLLMFQKYKTNIAFAISQELQGMITLRDLFNEILDDVYLDEDIHGTVRIESTSQQQSIQTIY
;
A
#
# COMPACT_ATOMS: atom_id res chain seq x y z
N MET A 1 -27.89 6.93 45.44
CA MET A 1 -27.42 7.88 46.48
C MET A 1 -26.52 8.98 45.90
N VAL A 2 -25.55 8.70 45.03
CA VAL A 2 -24.70 9.73 44.40
C VAL A 2 -25.49 10.71 43.53
N VAL A 3 -26.50 10.25 42.76
CA VAL A 3 -27.36 11.13 41.92
C VAL A 3 -28.18 12.10 42.78
N LEU A 4 -28.70 11.63 43.92
CA LEU A 4 -29.52 12.41 44.84
C LEU A 4 -28.73 13.54 45.52
N PHE A 5 -27.50 13.26 45.95
CA PHE A 5 -26.63 14.23 46.63
C PHE A 5 -25.75 15.06 45.69
N GLY A 6 -25.35 14.51 44.54
CA GLY A 6 -24.43 15.16 43.60
C GLY A 6 -25.11 15.98 42.51
N GLU A 7 -26.37 15.69 42.17
CA GLU A 7 -27.05 16.33 41.04
C GLU A 7 -28.34 17.03 41.44
N ILE A 8 -29.17 16.39 42.27
CA ILE A 8 -30.51 16.92 42.63
C ILE A 8 -30.42 18.01 43.71
N PHE A 9 -29.62 17.80 44.76
CA PHE A 9 -29.44 18.78 45.85
C PHE A 9 -28.81 20.11 45.39
N PRO A 10 -27.72 20.10 44.60
CA PRO A 10 -27.11 21.35 44.12
C PRO A 10 -28.02 22.11 43.15
N SER A 11 -28.68 21.38 42.24
CA SER A 11 -29.60 21.96 41.26
C SER A 11 -30.83 22.59 41.94
N ALA A 12 -31.34 21.99 43.01
CA ALA A 12 -32.45 22.56 43.78
C ALA A 12 -32.11 23.89 44.48
N ILE A 13 -30.88 24.02 45.01
CA ILE A 13 -30.41 25.23 45.70
C ILE A 13 -30.05 26.34 44.70
N MET A 14 -29.57 25.98 43.51
CA MET A 14 -29.10 26.94 42.49
C MET A 14 -30.18 27.44 41.51
N THR A 15 -31.38 26.85 41.44
CA THR A 15 -32.42 27.25 40.46
C THR A 15 -33.42 28.31 40.98
N GLY A 16 -33.18 28.91 42.15
CA GLY A 16 -34.06 29.91 42.77
C GLY A 16 -33.74 31.38 42.40
N LYS A 17 -34.56 32.34 42.87
CA LYS A 17 -34.40 33.81 42.64
C LYS A 17 -33.06 34.40 43.10
N HIS A 18 -32.28 33.70 43.92
CA HIS A 18 -31.01 34.17 44.48
C HIS A 18 -29.77 33.52 43.84
N GLN A 19 -29.93 32.81 42.72
CA GLN A 19 -28.87 32.02 42.04
C GLN A 19 -27.56 32.79 41.82
N LEU A 20 -27.64 34.02 41.30
CA LEU A 20 -26.46 34.84 40.95
C LEU A 20 -25.68 35.29 42.19
N ARG A 21 -26.39 35.54 43.30
CA ARG A 21 -25.78 35.99 44.56
C ARG A 21 -25.07 34.85 45.28
N ILE A 22 -25.68 33.67 45.28
CA ILE A 22 -25.12 32.45 45.86
C ILE A 22 -23.92 31.98 45.01
N ALA A 23 -24.05 32.01 43.69
CA ALA A 23 -22.96 31.70 42.78
C ALA A 23 -21.75 32.62 43.02
N SER A 24 -21.94 33.95 43.02
CA SER A 24 -20.86 34.92 43.25
C SER A 24 -20.15 34.74 44.60
N PHE A 25 -20.89 34.35 45.65
CA PHE A 25 -20.31 34.09 46.96
C PHE A 25 -19.45 32.82 46.97
N ILE A 26 -19.84 31.79 46.21
CA ILE A 26 -19.17 30.49 46.16
C ILE A 26 -18.04 30.46 45.11
N THR A 27 -18.10 31.29 44.06
CA THR A 27 -17.08 31.40 43.01
C THR A 27 -15.64 31.47 43.52
N PRO A 28 -15.27 32.31 44.51
CA PRO A 28 -13.88 32.36 44.99
C PRO A 28 -13.41 31.05 45.63
N TYR A 29 -14.31 30.30 46.28
CA TYR A 29 -13.99 29.00 46.87
C TYR A 29 -13.77 27.93 45.80
N ILE A 30 -14.63 27.90 44.78
CA ILE A 30 -14.47 26.98 43.64
C ILE A 30 -13.17 27.31 42.88
N GLN A 31 -12.87 28.58 42.68
CA GLN A 31 -11.66 29.01 41.99
C GLN A 31 -10.38 28.64 42.78
N PHE A 32 -10.43 28.73 44.11
CA PHE A 32 -9.36 28.23 44.98
C PHE A 32 -9.19 26.71 44.86
N LEU A 33 -10.28 25.95 44.86
CA LEU A 33 -10.26 24.49 44.68
C LEU A 33 -9.70 24.09 43.31
N ILE A 34 -10.13 24.77 42.23
CA ILE A 34 -9.62 24.56 40.88
C ILE A 34 -8.12 24.87 40.82
N SER A 35 -7.66 25.92 41.50
CA SER A 35 -6.24 26.27 41.56
C SER A 35 -5.39 25.17 42.22
N ILE A 36 -5.85 24.61 43.34
CA ILE A 36 -5.18 23.48 44.01
C ILE A 36 -5.19 22.25 43.12
N LEU A 37 -6.33 21.93 42.50
CA LEU A 37 -6.45 20.77 41.64
C LEU A 37 -5.57 20.92 40.39
N TYR A 38 -5.47 22.13 39.84
CA TYR A 38 -4.61 22.44 38.71
C TYR A 38 -3.13 22.24 39.05
N LEU A 39 -2.70 22.62 40.26
CA LEU A 39 -1.32 22.42 40.72
C LEU A 39 -0.89 20.94 40.71
N ILE A 40 -1.84 20.01 40.90
CA ILE A 40 -1.59 18.57 40.94
C ILE A 40 -1.86 17.92 39.57
N CYS A 41 -2.95 18.31 38.89
CA CYS A 41 -3.31 17.76 37.59
C CYS A 41 -2.35 18.18 36.48
N TYR A 42 -1.77 19.39 36.52
CA TYR A 42 -0.82 19.86 35.51
C TYR A 42 0.49 19.05 35.45
N PRO A 43 1.18 18.76 36.57
CA PRO A 43 2.34 17.87 36.52
C PRO A 43 1.94 16.44 36.20
N LEU A 44 0.77 15.97 36.66
CA LEU A 44 0.25 14.65 36.32
C LEU A 44 0.01 14.50 34.82
N SER A 45 -0.57 15.53 34.16
CA SER A 45 -0.79 15.52 32.71
C SER A 45 0.52 15.59 31.94
N LEU A 46 1.50 16.39 32.38
CA LEU A 46 2.83 16.44 31.75
C LEU A 46 3.57 15.10 31.85
N ILE A 47 3.48 14.42 33.00
CA ILE A 47 4.06 13.09 33.19
C ILE A 47 3.33 12.08 32.31
N LEU A 48 1.99 12.14 32.27
CA LEU A 48 1.19 11.24 31.45
C LEU A 48 1.48 11.46 29.96
N ASP A 49 1.59 12.69 29.49
CA ASP A 49 1.94 13.02 28.10
C ASP A 49 3.37 12.60 27.75
N LYS A 50 4.29 12.63 28.72
CA LYS A 50 5.69 12.19 28.56
C LYS A 50 5.83 10.67 28.59
N VAL A 51 4.98 9.96 29.35
CA VAL A 51 4.94 8.49 29.43
C VAL A 51 4.16 7.89 28.26
N LEU A 52 3.00 8.45 27.92
CA LEU A 52 2.19 8.02 26.78
C LEU A 52 2.79 8.50 25.45
N GLY A 53 3.58 9.57 25.47
CA GLY A 53 4.18 10.16 24.30
C GLY A 53 3.12 10.78 23.39
N THR A 54 3.18 12.09 23.18
CA THR A 54 2.36 12.80 22.18
C THR A 54 2.69 12.31 20.76
N LYS A 55 2.14 11.16 20.34
CA LYS A 55 2.04 10.69 18.94
C LYS A 55 0.78 9.83 18.72
N CYS A 56 -0.38 10.28 19.19
CA CYS A 56 -1.67 9.82 18.68
C CYS A 56 -1.93 10.32 17.25
N LYS A 57 -1.13 9.86 16.27
CA LYS A 57 -1.42 9.91 14.82
C LYS A 57 -0.82 8.74 14.03
N ARG A 58 -0.03 7.87 14.66
CA ARG A 58 0.38 6.60 14.09
C ARG A 58 -0.06 5.52 15.06
N TYR A 59 -1.23 4.92 14.81
CA TYR A 59 -1.48 3.60 15.39
C TYR A 59 -0.28 2.74 15.02
N HIS A 60 0.52 2.37 16.02
CA HIS A 60 1.64 1.46 15.85
C HIS A 60 1.06 0.19 15.22
N LEU A 61 1.69 -0.29 14.14
CA LEU A 61 1.32 -1.54 13.51
C LEU A 61 1.23 -2.66 14.57
N GLU A 62 2.05 -2.57 15.62
CA GLU A 62 2.04 -3.42 16.81
C GLU A 62 0.71 -3.41 17.59
N TYR A 63 0.07 -2.25 17.78
CA TYR A 63 -1.23 -2.18 18.46
C TYR A 63 -2.34 -2.80 17.60
N ILE A 64 -2.29 -2.57 16.29
CA ILE A 64 -3.26 -3.18 15.36
C ILE A 64 -3.00 -4.69 15.30
N ARG A 65 -1.75 -5.15 15.31
CA ARG A 65 -1.38 -6.57 15.45
C ARG A 65 -1.92 -7.18 16.76
N GLN A 66 -1.81 -6.49 17.89
CA GLN A 66 -2.38 -6.96 19.17
C GLN A 66 -3.91 -7.08 19.13
N LEU A 67 -4.61 -6.08 18.59
CA LEU A 67 -6.06 -6.18 18.39
C LEU A 67 -6.43 -7.35 17.47
N MET A 68 -5.63 -7.55 16.43
CA MET A 68 -5.79 -8.64 15.48
C MET A 68 -5.55 -10.02 16.11
N GLU A 69 -4.60 -10.16 17.04
CA GLU A 69 -4.42 -11.38 17.84
C GLU A 69 -5.64 -11.72 18.70
N ILE A 70 -6.29 -10.70 19.29
CA ILE A 70 -7.53 -10.88 20.06
C ILE A 70 -8.67 -11.36 19.14
N CYS A 71 -8.80 -10.79 17.93
CA CYS A 71 -9.80 -11.23 16.96
C CYS A 71 -9.58 -12.67 16.48
N LYS A 72 -8.32 -13.11 16.36
CA LYS A 72 -7.95 -14.50 16.03
C LYS A 72 -8.41 -15.47 17.12
N GLN A 73 -8.28 -15.12 18.40
CA GLN A 73 -8.73 -15.96 19.52
C GLN A 73 -10.26 -16.15 19.57
N GLN A 74 -11.00 -15.21 18.98
CA GLN A 74 -12.47 -15.27 18.91
C GLN A 74 -12.98 -15.98 17.63
N ASP A 75 -12.08 -16.54 16.81
CA ASP A 75 -12.39 -17.24 15.55
C ASP A 75 -13.19 -16.39 14.54
N VAL A 76 -13.11 -15.05 14.66
CA VAL A 76 -13.84 -14.11 13.79
C VAL A 76 -13.14 -13.94 12.44
N ILE A 77 -11.81 -14.07 12.42
CA ILE A 77 -10.97 -13.85 11.24
C ILE A 77 -9.96 -14.99 11.13
N LYS A 78 -9.78 -15.55 9.93
CA LYS A 78 -8.80 -16.61 9.70
C LYS A 78 -7.37 -16.07 9.81
N PRO A 79 -6.39 -16.88 10.25
CA PRO A 79 -5.00 -16.44 10.36
C PRO A 79 -4.43 -15.94 9.02
N GLU A 80 -4.79 -16.57 7.91
CA GLU A 80 -4.36 -16.19 6.55
C GLU A 80 -4.88 -14.80 6.16
N GLU A 81 -6.15 -14.51 6.43
CA GLU A 81 -6.79 -13.21 6.16
C GLU A 81 -6.14 -12.10 6.98
N LEU A 82 -5.83 -12.40 8.25
CA LEU A 82 -5.15 -11.49 9.16
C LEU A 82 -3.77 -11.08 8.64
N LYS A 83 -3.01 -12.05 8.13
CA LYS A 83 -1.67 -11.81 7.58
C LYS A 83 -1.73 -10.90 6.36
N ILE A 84 -2.65 -11.15 5.44
CA ILE A 84 -2.83 -10.28 4.26
C ILE A 84 -3.11 -8.84 4.70
N ILE A 85 -3.97 -8.64 5.70
CA ILE A 85 -4.26 -7.29 6.24
C ILE A 85 -2.98 -6.64 6.79
N VAL A 86 -2.19 -7.38 7.58
CA VAL A 86 -0.91 -6.89 8.11
C VAL A 86 0.05 -6.50 6.99
N SER A 87 0.26 -7.38 6.00
CA SER A 87 1.17 -7.13 4.87
C SER A 87 0.75 -5.88 4.07
N VAL A 88 -0.55 -5.71 3.81
CA VAL A 88 -1.07 -4.50 3.14
C VAL A 88 -0.80 -3.24 3.98
N MET A 89 -0.92 -3.32 5.31
CA MET A 89 -0.60 -2.18 6.18
C MET A 89 0.89 -1.82 6.19
N GLU A 90 1.77 -2.80 5.98
CA GLU A 90 3.21 -2.60 5.87
C GLU A 90 3.63 -1.92 4.58
N LEU A 91 2.87 -2.07 3.49
CA LEU A 91 3.12 -1.39 2.22
C LEU A 91 3.24 0.14 2.34
N ARG A 92 2.62 0.73 3.37
CA ARG A 92 2.74 2.17 3.67
C ARG A 92 4.17 2.60 4.01
N ASN A 93 5.00 1.68 4.49
CA ASN A 93 6.40 1.93 4.86
C ASN A 93 7.39 1.33 3.85
N LYS A 94 6.90 0.66 2.79
CA LYS A 94 7.69 0.06 1.72
C LYS A 94 7.72 1.02 0.53
N TYR A 95 8.91 1.40 0.08
CA TYR A 95 9.09 2.34 -1.03
C TYR A 95 9.29 1.60 -2.34
N VAL A 96 8.66 2.08 -3.41
CA VAL A 96 8.69 1.43 -4.74
C VAL A 96 10.11 1.19 -5.23
N ILE A 97 11.04 2.13 -5.01
CA ILE A 97 12.43 2.03 -5.46
C ILE A 97 13.15 0.74 -5.02
N ASN A 98 12.73 0.14 -3.90
CA ASN A 98 13.34 -1.10 -3.38
C ASN A 98 12.82 -2.37 -4.09
N TYR A 99 11.72 -2.26 -4.84
CA TYR A 99 10.98 -3.39 -5.43
C TYR A 99 10.86 -3.30 -6.95
N ILE A 100 11.47 -2.30 -7.58
CA ILE A 100 11.46 -2.17 -9.03
C ILE A 100 12.32 -3.25 -9.70
N LYS A 101 11.96 -3.58 -10.94
CA LYS A 101 12.86 -4.26 -11.89
C LYS A 101 13.74 -3.18 -12.53
N PRO A 102 15.06 -3.21 -12.28
CA PRO A 102 15.98 -2.26 -12.88
C PRO A 102 15.90 -2.28 -14.40
N LEU A 103 16.11 -1.13 -15.04
CA LEU A 103 15.97 -0.97 -16.50
C LEU A 103 16.74 -2.00 -17.33
N HIS A 104 17.95 -2.40 -16.89
CA HIS A 104 18.77 -3.40 -17.60
C HIS A 104 18.15 -4.81 -17.63
N ASN A 105 17.21 -5.11 -16.72
CA ASN A 105 16.45 -6.36 -16.68
C ASN A 105 15.06 -6.21 -17.35
N VAL A 106 14.73 -5.03 -17.86
CA VAL A 106 13.48 -4.77 -18.58
C VAL A 106 13.70 -5.01 -20.06
N CYS A 107 12.81 -5.79 -20.68
CA CYS A 107 12.79 -5.93 -22.12
C CYS A 107 12.04 -4.73 -22.73
N TYR A 108 12.72 -3.89 -23.50
CA TYR A 108 12.17 -2.69 -24.14
C TYR A 108 12.54 -2.62 -25.63
N ILE A 109 11.89 -1.70 -26.35
CA ILE A 109 12.27 -1.32 -27.72
C ILE A 109 12.66 0.16 -27.77
N GLN A 110 13.53 0.51 -28.70
CA GLN A 110 13.78 1.91 -29.06
C GLN A 110 12.65 2.41 -29.99
N GLN A 111 12.38 3.71 -29.99
CA GLN A 111 11.35 4.33 -30.84
C GLN A 111 11.62 4.14 -32.34
N ASP A 112 12.88 4.20 -32.75
CA ASP A 112 13.35 4.06 -34.12
C ASP A 112 13.63 2.60 -34.51
N GLU A 113 13.23 1.64 -33.67
CA GLU A 113 13.53 0.23 -33.91
C GLU A 113 12.58 -0.38 -34.97
N PRO A 114 13.14 -0.91 -36.08
CA PRO A 114 12.33 -1.51 -37.12
C PRO A 114 11.81 -2.89 -36.72
N TYR A 115 10.57 -3.17 -37.12
CA TYR A 115 9.98 -4.49 -36.97
C TYR A 115 10.75 -5.50 -37.82
N CYS A 116 11.27 -6.54 -37.17
CA CYS A 116 12.02 -7.61 -37.83
C CYS A 116 11.97 -8.92 -37.05
N LYS A 117 12.27 -10.04 -37.72
CA LYS A 117 12.31 -11.37 -37.10
C LYS A 117 13.27 -11.46 -35.91
N ARG A 118 14.37 -10.70 -35.93
CA ARG A 118 15.34 -10.64 -34.82
C ARG A 118 14.74 -9.98 -33.58
N LEU A 119 13.98 -8.89 -33.77
CA LEU A 119 13.28 -8.20 -32.69
C LEU A 119 12.30 -9.14 -31.99
N ILE A 120 11.48 -9.85 -32.75
CA ILE A 120 10.50 -10.81 -32.22
C ILE A 120 11.17 -11.88 -31.36
N ARG A 121 12.31 -12.43 -31.82
CA ARG A 121 13.08 -13.42 -31.06
C ARG A 121 13.69 -12.82 -29.78
N ARG A 122 14.21 -11.59 -29.85
CA ARG A 122 14.80 -10.90 -28.69
C ARG A 122 13.77 -10.63 -27.61
N LEU A 123 12.56 -10.21 -28.00
CA LEU A 123 11.51 -9.80 -27.08
C LEU A 123 10.85 -10.95 -26.31
N LYS A 124 11.18 -12.22 -26.63
CA LYS A 124 10.58 -13.43 -26.01
C LYS A 124 9.10 -13.24 -25.68
N ILE A 125 8.33 -12.78 -26.67
CA ILE A 125 7.03 -12.10 -26.51
C ILE A 125 6.01 -12.84 -25.64
N LYS A 126 6.16 -14.15 -25.44
CA LYS A 126 5.33 -14.95 -24.51
C LYS A 126 5.50 -14.60 -23.03
N GLU A 127 6.62 -14.02 -22.62
CA GLU A 127 6.93 -13.74 -21.21
C GLU A 127 6.37 -12.39 -20.73
N TYR A 128 6.16 -11.44 -21.65
CA TYR A 128 5.74 -10.07 -21.32
C TYR A 128 4.39 -9.74 -21.96
N SER A 129 3.45 -9.17 -21.22
CA SER A 129 2.14 -8.75 -21.77
C SER A 129 2.18 -7.37 -22.44
N MET A 130 3.01 -6.48 -21.91
CA MET A 130 3.18 -5.11 -22.36
C MET A 130 4.68 -4.81 -22.42
N ILE A 131 5.12 -4.14 -23.47
CA ILE A 131 6.52 -3.81 -23.71
C ILE A 131 6.65 -2.28 -23.80
N PRO A 132 7.57 -1.68 -23.04
CA PRO A 132 7.84 -0.24 -23.11
C PRO A 132 8.60 0.15 -24.38
N ILE A 133 8.31 1.37 -24.82
CA ILE A 133 8.99 2.09 -25.89
C ILE A 133 9.79 3.20 -25.21
N ILE A 134 11.10 3.23 -25.46
CA ILE A 134 12.03 4.16 -24.83
C ILE A 134 12.66 5.05 -25.90
N GLU A 135 12.78 6.33 -25.57
CA GLU A 135 13.51 7.34 -26.34
C GLU A 135 14.35 8.17 -25.35
N ASN A 136 15.66 8.28 -25.56
CA ASN A 136 16.56 9.09 -24.71
C ASN A 136 16.35 8.85 -23.19
N ASP A 137 16.33 7.57 -22.77
CA ASP A 137 16.11 7.13 -21.40
C ASP A 137 14.76 7.52 -20.78
N CYS A 138 13.81 7.97 -21.60
CA CYS A 138 12.44 8.29 -21.21
C CYS A 138 11.46 7.24 -21.76
N VAL A 139 10.49 6.81 -20.94
CA VAL A 139 9.41 5.94 -21.42
C VAL A 139 8.34 6.80 -22.10
N ILE A 140 8.27 6.70 -23.42
CA ILE A 140 7.30 7.45 -24.22
C ILE A 140 5.98 6.70 -24.39
N GLY A 141 5.98 5.38 -24.25
CA GLY A 141 4.81 4.56 -24.52
C GLY A 141 4.94 3.10 -24.12
N LEU A 142 3.81 2.40 -24.21
CA LEU A 142 3.70 0.96 -24.02
C LEU A 142 2.88 0.38 -25.16
N PHE A 143 3.20 -0.84 -25.59
CA PHE A 143 2.36 -1.57 -26.52
C PHE A 143 2.17 -3.02 -26.06
N LYS A 144 1.13 -3.69 -26.56
CA LYS A 144 0.88 -5.08 -26.21
C LYS A 144 1.78 -5.99 -27.03
N SER A 145 2.41 -6.93 -26.35
CA SER A 145 3.29 -7.92 -26.97
C SER A 145 2.55 -8.75 -28.03
N LYS A 146 1.26 -9.05 -27.81
CA LYS A 146 0.38 -9.74 -28.76
C LYS A 146 0.23 -9.03 -30.10
N ASP A 147 0.26 -7.70 -30.10
CA ASP A 147 0.08 -6.91 -31.33
C ASP A 147 1.25 -7.17 -32.29
N LEU A 148 2.45 -7.51 -31.80
CA LEU A 148 3.58 -7.92 -32.64
C LEU A 148 3.47 -9.34 -33.19
N ILE A 149 2.81 -10.27 -32.47
CA ILE A 149 2.71 -11.67 -32.89
C ILE A 149 1.75 -11.81 -34.07
N THR A 150 0.74 -10.96 -34.12
CA THR A 150 -0.30 -10.97 -35.16
C THR A 150 0.12 -10.26 -36.45
N MET A 151 1.32 -9.66 -36.50
CA MET A 151 1.78 -8.88 -37.66
C MET A 151 2.48 -9.75 -38.69
N ASP A 152 2.16 -9.50 -39.96
CA ASP A 152 2.73 -10.21 -41.10
C ASP A 152 4.20 -9.83 -41.36
N GLU A 153 4.93 -10.75 -41.99
CA GLU A 153 6.32 -10.52 -42.42
C GLU A 153 6.44 -9.40 -43.47
N SER A 154 5.35 -9.00 -44.13
CA SER A 154 5.30 -7.87 -45.06
C SER A 154 5.60 -6.52 -44.41
N ASN A 155 5.41 -6.40 -43.09
CA ASN A 155 5.67 -5.17 -42.33
C ASN A 155 7.14 -5.03 -41.92
N TYR A 156 8.02 -5.95 -42.35
CA TYR A 156 9.45 -5.87 -42.02
C TYR A 156 10.08 -4.57 -42.53
N GLY A 157 10.85 -3.92 -41.65
CA GLY A 157 11.51 -2.65 -41.93
C GLY A 157 10.70 -1.40 -41.55
N GLN A 158 9.39 -1.54 -41.29
CA GLN A 158 8.57 -0.44 -40.76
C GLN A 158 8.82 -0.26 -39.25
N LEU A 159 8.63 0.97 -38.75
CA LEU A 159 8.83 1.26 -37.33
C LEU A 159 7.73 0.63 -36.50
N VAL A 160 8.10 -0.03 -35.39
CA VAL A 160 7.12 -0.72 -34.53
C VAL A 160 6.05 0.25 -34.02
N VAL A 161 6.43 1.47 -33.68
CA VAL A 161 5.54 2.52 -33.14
C VAL A 161 4.41 2.88 -34.10
N GLU A 162 4.63 2.73 -35.41
CA GLU A 162 3.62 3.00 -36.44
C GLU A 162 2.66 1.82 -36.65
N LEU A 163 3.07 0.61 -36.26
CA LEU A 163 2.32 -0.62 -36.45
C LEU A 163 1.40 -0.96 -35.27
N VAL A 164 1.74 -0.51 -34.07
CA VAL A 164 1.06 -0.92 -32.84
C VAL A 164 0.33 0.23 -32.18
N LYS A 165 -0.71 -0.11 -31.40
CA LYS A 165 -1.38 0.88 -30.57
C LYS A 165 -0.50 1.22 -29.36
N VAL A 166 -0.13 2.48 -29.25
CA VAL A 166 0.64 3.00 -28.12
C VAL A 166 -0.29 3.45 -26.98
N TYR A 167 0.00 2.99 -25.78
CA TYR A 167 -0.66 3.33 -24.53
C TYR A 167 0.26 4.21 -23.67
N GLN A 168 -0.33 5.14 -22.92
CA GLN A 168 0.44 6.01 -22.04
C GLN A 168 0.95 5.24 -20.80
N PRO A 169 2.23 5.40 -20.42
CA PRO A 169 2.78 4.79 -19.23
C PRO A 169 2.32 5.54 -17.97
N LEU A 170 2.14 4.79 -16.87
CA LEU A 170 2.02 5.41 -15.54
C LEU A 170 3.43 5.69 -15.03
N ILE A 171 3.74 6.96 -14.80
CA ILE A 171 5.03 7.41 -14.29
C ILE A 171 4.85 7.83 -12.83
N ILE A 172 5.75 7.37 -11.96
CA ILE A 172 5.72 7.62 -10.52
C ILE A 172 7.10 8.04 -10.01
N SER A 173 7.13 8.74 -8.86
CA SER A 173 8.39 9.01 -8.17
C SER A 173 8.92 7.74 -7.49
N GLY A 174 10.25 7.55 -7.45
CA GLY A 174 10.88 6.47 -6.69
C GLY A 174 10.54 6.46 -5.20
N ASP A 175 10.22 7.64 -4.64
CA ASP A 175 9.85 7.81 -3.23
C ASP A 175 8.37 7.49 -2.95
N THR A 176 7.62 7.05 -3.97
CA THR A 176 6.23 6.62 -3.82
C THR A 176 6.16 5.35 -2.99
N THR A 177 5.18 5.24 -2.08
CA THR A 177 4.99 4.01 -1.30
C THR A 177 4.32 2.92 -2.14
N MET A 178 4.52 1.65 -1.78
CA MET A 178 3.84 0.52 -2.42
C MET A 178 2.32 0.60 -2.24
N LEU A 179 1.84 1.15 -1.12
CA LEU A 179 0.41 1.39 -0.89
C LEU A 179 -0.14 2.45 -1.85
N ASP A 180 0.57 3.56 -2.04
CA ASP A 180 0.15 4.60 -2.99
C ASP A 180 0.16 4.07 -4.42
N LEU A 181 1.15 3.25 -4.77
CA LEU A 181 1.20 2.57 -6.07
C LEU A 181 -0.02 1.67 -6.30
N LEU A 182 -0.44 0.89 -5.29
CA LEU A 182 -1.64 0.05 -5.37
C LEU A 182 -2.89 0.90 -5.67
N LEU A 183 -3.04 2.04 -4.98
CA LEU A 183 -4.15 2.97 -5.21
C LEU A 183 -4.09 3.61 -6.60
N MET A 184 -2.90 3.93 -7.09
CA MET A 184 -2.71 4.45 -8.45
C MET A 184 -3.08 3.40 -9.50
N PHE A 185 -2.67 2.14 -9.35
CA PHE A 185 -3.08 1.06 -10.25
C PHE A 185 -4.60 0.91 -10.30
N GLN A 186 -5.28 0.98 -9.15
CA GLN A 186 -6.74 0.95 -9.10
C GLN A 186 -7.37 2.16 -9.81
N LYS A 187 -6.85 3.36 -9.55
CA LYS A 187 -7.38 4.62 -10.10
C LYS A 187 -7.21 4.71 -11.62
N TYR A 188 -6.03 4.40 -12.12
CA TYR A 188 -5.68 4.53 -13.54
C TYR A 188 -5.99 3.26 -14.34
N LYS A 189 -6.41 2.17 -13.69
CA LYS A 189 -6.69 0.86 -14.30
C LYS A 189 -5.51 0.35 -15.14
N THR A 190 -4.30 0.54 -14.63
CA THR A 190 -3.06 0.04 -15.21
C THR A 190 -2.42 -0.98 -14.28
N ASN A 191 -1.57 -1.85 -14.85
CA ASN A 191 -0.88 -2.90 -14.11
C ASN A 191 0.65 -2.74 -14.13
N ILE A 192 1.15 -1.64 -14.70
CA ILE A 192 2.57 -1.35 -14.89
C ILE A 192 2.80 0.13 -14.62
N ALA A 193 3.84 0.42 -13.86
CA ALA A 193 4.33 1.77 -13.60
C ALA A 193 5.84 1.84 -13.79
N PHE A 194 6.35 3.04 -14.06
CA PHE A 194 7.76 3.33 -14.22
C PHE A 194 8.20 4.32 -13.16
N ALA A 195 9.26 3.98 -12.44
CA ALA A 195 9.79 4.81 -11.36
C ALA A 195 10.90 5.73 -11.87
N ILE A 196 10.78 7.02 -11.57
CA ILE A 196 11.75 8.06 -11.91
C ILE A 196 12.23 8.73 -10.62
N SER A 197 13.52 9.05 -10.57
CA SER A 197 14.09 9.94 -9.55
C SER A 197 14.80 11.11 -10.22
N GLN A 198 15.97 10.86 -10.80
CA GLN A 198 16.65 11.77 -11.73
C GLN A 198 16.54 11.26 -13.16
N GLU A 199 16.71 9.94 -13.31
CA GLU A 199 16.55 9.18 -14.55
C GLU A 199 15.59 8.02 -14.31
N LEU A 200 15.19 7.35 -15.40
CA LEU A 200 14.36 6.15 -15.36
C LEU A 200 15.09 5.03 -14.61
N GLN A 201 14.60 4.69 -13.42
CA GLN A 201 15.22 3.66 -12.58
C GLN A 201 14.82 2.25 -13.03
N GLY A 202 13.55 2.09 -13.43
CA GLY A 202 13.01 0.81 -13.80
C GLY A 202 11.50 0.77 -13.83
N MET A 203 10.96 -0.44 -13.89
CA MET A 203 9.53 -0.69 -13.93
C MET A 203 9.07 -1.53 -12.75
N ILE A 204 7.81 -1.39 -12.37
CA ILE A 204 7.15 -2.23 -11.38
C ILE A 204 5.77 -2.60 -11.88
N THR A 205 5.35 -3.83 -11.58
CA THR A 205 4.04 -4.34 -12.01
C THR A 205 3.14 -4.62 -10.81
N LEU A 206 1.84 -4.65 -11.06
CA LEU A 206 0.86 -5.05 -10.06
C LEU A 206 1.14 -6.49 -9.55
N ARG A 207 1.71 -7.36 -10.39
CA ARG A 207 2.14 -8.70 -9.97
C ARG A 207 3.27 -8.64 -8.95
N ASP A 208 4.26 -7.80 -9.17
CA ASP A 208 5.39 -7.66 -8.24
C ASP A 208 4.90 -7.15 -6.87
N LEU A 209 3.93 -6.22 -6.89
CA LEU A 209 3.25 -5.77 -5.68
C LEU A 209 2.48 -6.88 -4.97
N PHE A 210 1.73 -7.71 -5.69
CA PHE A 210 1.03 -8.84 -5.09
C PHE A 210 1.99 -9.89 -4.53
N ASN A 211 3.10 -10.15 -5.22
CA ASN A 211 4.12 -11.06 -4.71
C ASN A 211 4.68 -10.53 -3.39
N GLU A 212 4.94 -9.23 -3.25
CA GLU A 212 5.38 -8.66 -1.97
C GLU A 212 4.37 -8.88 -0.84
N ILE A 213 3.07 -8.68 -1.12
CA ILE A 213 2.01 -8.94 -0.13
C ILE A 213 1.99 -10.41 0.27
N LEU A 214 2.15 -11.31 -0.70
CA LEU A 214 2.05 -12.76 -0.49
C LEU A 214 3.31 -13.36 0.14
N ASP A 215 4.50 -12.92 -0.24
CA ASP A 215 5.77 -13.40 0.31
C ASP A 215 5.84 -13.11 1.82
N ASP A 216 5.40 -11.92 2.27
CA ASP A 216 5.27 -11.61 3.70
C ASP A 216 4.33 -12.60 4.45
N VAL A 217 3.30 -13.13 3.78
CA VAL A 217 2.34 -14.07 4.39
C VAL A 217 2.97 -15.45 4.59
N TYR A 218 3.76 -15.90 3.61
CA TYR A 218 4.38 -17.24 3.59
C TYR A 218 5.67 -17.32 4.41
N LEU A 219 6.45 -16.24 4.51
CA LEU A 219 7.71 -16.21 5.27
C LEU A 219 7.53 -16.55 6.77
N ASP A 220 6.37 -16.27 7.35
CA ASP A 220 6.03 -16.62 8.74
C ASP A 220 5.59 -18.09 8.91
N GLU A 221 5.21 -18.80 7.84
CA GLU A 221 4.77 -20.22 7.91
C GLU A 221 5.95 -21.20 7.79
N ASP A 222 7.03 -20.78 7.13
CA ASP A 222 8.11 -21.66 6.70
C ASP A 222 9.17 -21.99 7.77
N ILE A 223 8.94 -21.63 9.04
CA ILE A 223 9.70 -22.24 10.15
C ILE A 223 9.29 -23.73 10.36
N HIS A 224 8.22 -24.23 9.71
CA HIS A 224 7.85 -25.65 9.79
C HIS A 224 7.48 -26.41 8.50
N GLY A 225 7.82 -25.94 7.31
CA GLY A 225 7.65 -26.81 6.14
C GLY A 225 8.16 -26.25 4.85
N THR A 226 9.22 -26.84 4.33
CA THR A 226 9.64 -26.69 2.94
C THR A 226 8.48 -26.95 1.98
N VAL A 227 7.89 -25.90 1.40
CA VAL A 227 7.05 -26.03 0.21
C VAL A 227 7.97 -26.06 -1.00
N ARG A 228 8.29 -27.28 -1.44
CA ARG A 228 8.78 -27.54 -2.79
C ARG A 228 7.67 -27.15 -3.76
N ILE A 229 7.89 -26.08 -4.52
CA ILE A 229 7.11 -25.81 -5.73
C ILE A 229 7.41 -26.95 -6.70
N GLU A 230 6.50 -27.92 -6.80
CA GLU A 230 6.48 -28.84 -7.93
C GLU A 230 6.21 -28.02 -9.19
N SER A 231 7.28 -27.76 -9.92
CA SER A 231 7.22 -27.34 -11.30
C SER A 231 6.55 -28.44 -12.11
N THR A 232 5.25 -28.31 -12.38
CA THR A 232 4.58 -29.06 -13.44
C THR A 232 5.10 -28.54 -14.79
N SER A 233 6.30 -28.99 -15.16
CA SER A 233 6.78 -28.94 -16.53
C SER A 233 6.17 -30.13 -17.26
N GLN A 234 5.37 -29.79 -18.27
CA GLN A 234 4.90 -30.68 -19.32
C GLN A 234 6.05 -31.53 -19.87
N GLN A 235 5.82 -32.83 -20.06
CA GLN A 235 6.18 -33.53 -21.30
C GLN A 235 5.50 -34.90 -21.41
N GLN A 236 4.89 -35.11 -22.57
CA GLN A 236 4.51 -36.41 -23.18
C GLN A 236 3.28 -37.09 -22.56
N SER A 237 2.12 -37.02 -23.20
CA SER A 237 1.84 -37.90 -24.34
C SER A 237 0.92 -37.27 -25.39
N ILE A 238 1.47 -37.09 -26.59
CA ILE A 238 0.70 -37.25 -27.83
C ILE A 238 0.53 -38.76 -28.01
N GLN A 239 -0.69 -39.28 -27.91
CA GLN A 239 -1.28 -40.21 -28.89
C GLN A 239 -2.61 -40.78 -28.37
N THR A 240 -3.58 -40.79 -29.28
CA THR A 240 -4.71 -41.71 -29.43
C THR A 240 -6.09 -41.23 -28.98
N ILE A 241 -7.00 -41.31 -29.96
CA ILE A 241 -8.44 -41.58 -29.91
C ILE A 241 -9.39 -40.37 -30.12
N TYR A 242 -9.84 -40.30 -31.38
CA TYR A 242 -11.00 -39.62 -32.01
C TYR A 242 -11.22 -38.12 -31.82
#